data_AF-A0A3D5G5H1-F1
#
_entry.id   AF-A0A3D5G5H1-F1
#
_cell.length_a   1.000
_cell.length_b   1.000
_cell.length_c   1.000
_cell.angle_alpha   90.00
_cell.angle_beta   90.00
_cell.angle_gamma   90.00
#
_symmetry.space_group_name_H-M   'P 1'
#
loop_
_entity.id
_entity.type
_entity.pdbx_description
1 polymer ?
#
loop_
_entity_poly.entity_id
_entity_poly.type
_entity_poly.pdbx_seq_one_letter_code
_entity_poly.pdbx_strand_id
1 'polypeptide(L)'
;MTTAKNNSQYFQDIRHLHRTLAPIMLLPLLLTTITGTVYQIVDLAGKEDGFKWLLHWHKGQFGALNLEVIYPFLNAMGLFILLFTGLSMWFHRRPTSKKESTEAQINIPLAKVPK
;
A
#
# COMPACT_ATOMS: atom_id res chain seq x y z
N MET A 1 -1.80 25.61 25.26
CA MET A 1 -0.99 24.40 25.03
C MET A 1 -1.86 23.36 24.31
N THR A 2 -1.85 23.28 22.97
CA THR A 2 -2.77 22.41 22.19
C THR A 2 -2.13 21.73 20.96
N THR A 3 -0.81 21.68 20.85
CA THR A 3 -0.13 21.29 19.59
C THR A 3 0.17 19.79 19.43
N ALA A 4 0.03 18.96 20.46
CA ALA A 4 0.44 17.55 20.38
C ALA A 4 -0.64 16.56 19.87
N LYS A 5 -1.93 16.95 19.88
CA LYS A 5 -3.05 16.04 19.53
C LYS A 5 -3.22 15.84 18.01
N ASN A 6 -2.85 16.83 17.21
CA ASN A 6 -3.12 16.86 15.77
C ASN A 6 -2.39 15.73 15.00
N ASN A 7 -1.10 15.52 15.30
CA ASN A 7 -0.27 14.63 14.50
C ASN A 7 -0.70 13.16 14.64
N SER A 8 -1.04 12.72 15.87
CA SER A 8 -1.50 11.34 16.14
C SER A 8 -2.81 11.02 15.42
N GLN A 9 -3.77 11.95 15.46
CA GLN A 9 -5.07 11.78 14.83
C GLN A 9 -4.95 11.69 13.31
N TYR A 10 -4.12 12.55 12.69
CA TYR A 10 -3.86 12.53 11.25
C TYR A 10 -3.34 11.16 10.74
N PHE A 11 -2.43 10.51 11.47
CA PHE A 11 -1.95 9.18 11.09
C PHE A 11 -3.01 8.09 11.20
N GLN A 12 -3.90 8.17 12.19
CA GLN A 12 -5.01 7.23 12.31
C GLN A 12 -6.00 7.40 11.17
N ASP A 13 -6.29 8.64 10.78
CA ASP A 13 -7.16 8.95 9.65
C ASP A 13 -6.59 8.44 8.31
N ILE A 14 -5.28 8.62 8.06
CA ILE A 14 -4.60 8.05 6.88
C ILE A 14 -4.74 6.53 6.85
N ARG A 15 -4.53 5.86 7.99
CA ARG A 15 -4.59 4.40 8.07
C ARG A 15 -5.99 3.88 7.83
N HIS A 16 -7.00 4.57 8.35
CA HIS A 16 -8.41 4.25 8.12
C HIS A 16 -8.79 4.47 6.64
N LEU A 17 -8.38 5.61 6.06
CA LEU A 17 -8.59 5.93 4.65
C LEU A 17 -7.96 4.87 3.73
N HIS A 18 -6.68 4.57 3.94
CA HIS A 18 -5.97 3.55 3.16
C HIS A 18 -6.66 2.20 3.26
N ARG A 19 -7.01 1.74 4.47
CA ARG A 19 -7.68 0.45 4.67
C ARG A 19 -9.04 0.36 3.97
N THR A 20 -9.76 1.46 3.87
CA THR A 20 -11.09 1.50 3.24
C THR A 20 -10.98 1.57 1.72
N LEU A 21 -10.08 2.39 1.20
CA LEU A 21 -9.91 2.60 -0.24
C LEU A 21 -9.08 1.52 -0.93
N ALA A 22 -8.15 0.87 -0.21
CA ALA A 22 -7.30 -0.20 -0.73
C ALA A 22 -8.06 -1.28 -1.49
N PRO A 23 -9.05 -1.99 -0.93
CA PRO A 23 -9.74 -3.04 -1.68
C PRO A 23 -10.44 -2.53 -2.94
N ILE A 24 -11.01 -1.31 -2.88
CA ILE A 24 -11.74 -0.70 -4.01
C ILE A 24 -10.79 -0.35 -5.15
N MET A 25 -9.63 0.23 -4.82
CA MET A 25 -8.63 0.66 -5.80
C MET A 25 -7.75 -0.50 -6.29
N LEU A 26 -7.50 -1.49 -5.44
CA LEU A 26 -6.67 -2.64 -5.76
C LEU A 26 -7.34 -3.56 -6.79
N LEU A 27 -8.66 -3.68 -6.76
CA LEU A 27 -9.41 -4.53 -7.69
C LEU A 27 -9.15 -4.16 -9.18
N PRO A 28 -9.37 -2.91 -9.63
CA PRO A 28 -9.08 -2.54 -11.01
C PRO A 28 -7.58 -2.57 -11.34
N LEU A 29 -6.70 -2.26 -10.38
CA LEU A 29 -5.25 -2.35 -10.54
C LEU A 29 -4.76 -3.79 -10.77
N LEU A 30 -5.31 -4.75 -10.02
CA LEU A 30 -5.01 -6.16 -10.22
C LEU A 30 -5.55 -6.63 -11.55
N LEU A 31 -6.78 -6.25 -11.90
CA LEU A 31 -7.37 -6.64 -13.17
C LEU A 31 -6.52 -6.15 -14.35
N THR A 32 -6.11 -4.88 -14.35
CA THR A 32 -5.28 -4.31 -15.42
C THR A 32 -3.90 -4.95 -15.49
N THR A 33 -3.28 -5.19 -14.34
CA THR A 33 -1.96 -5.84 -14.28
C THR A 33 -2.04 -7.27 -14.81
N ILE A 34 -3.01 -8.07 -14.33
CA ILE A 34 -3.17 -9.46 -14.76
C ILE A 34 -3.50 -9.53 -16.25
N THR A 35 -4.50 -8.77 -16.71
CA THR A 35 -4.89 -8.77 -18.13
C THR A 35 -3.76 -8.30 -19.04
N GLY A 36 -3.03 -7.26 -18.67
CA GLY A 36 -1.88 -6.76 -19.43
C GLY A 36 -0.73 -7.76 -19.48
N THR A 37 -0.37 -8.38 -18.36
CA THR A 37 0.68 -9.41 -18.30
C THR A 37 0.30 -10.65 -19.12
N VAL A 38 -0.93 -11.15 -18.97
CA VAL A 38 -1.40 -12.31 -19.73
C VAL A 38 -1.46 -11.99 -21.23
N TYR A 39 -1.94 -10.80 -21.61
CA TYR A 39 -1.96 -10.38 -23.01
C TYR A 39 -0.55 -10.36 -23.58
N GLN A 40 0.42 -9.79 -22.86
CA GLN A 40 1.81 -9.76 -23.30
C GLN A 40 2.41 -11.15 -23.49
N ILE A 41 2.07 -12.11 -22.62
CA ILE A 41 2.53 -13.50 -22.75
C ILE A 41 1.95 -14.16 -24.02
N VAL A 42 0.66 -13.94 -24.28
CA VAL A 42 -0.03 -14.48 -25.46
C VAL A 42 0.48 -13.84 -26.75
N ASP A 43 0.72 -12.53 -26.73
CA ASP A 43 1.29 -11.76 -27.83
C ASP A 43 2.68 -12.27 -28.21
N LEU A 44 3.54 -12.50 -27.22
CA LEU A 44 4.85 -13.12 -27.43
C LEU A 44 4.77 -14.56 -27.99
N ALA A 45 3.65 -15.25 -27.80
CA ALA A 45 3.40 -16.58 -28.34
C ALA A 45 2.76 -16.56 -29.75
N GLY A 46 2.49 -15.39 -30.33
CA GLY A 46 1.85 -15.24 -31.64
C GLY A 46 0.40 -15.69 -31.69
N LYS A 47 -0.33 -15.55 -30.56
CA LYS A 47 -1.74 -15.99 -30.42
C LYS A 47 -2.69 -14.83 -30.08
N GLU A 48 -2.23 -13.59 -30.21
CA GLU A 48 -2.92 -12.36 -29.83
C GLU A 48 -4.32 -12.21 -30.44
N ASP A 49 -4.52 -12.69 -31.67
CA ASP A 49 -5.79 -12.59 -32.39
C ASP A 49 -6.96 -13.22 -31.62
N GLY A 50 -6.72 -14.33 -30.91
CA GLY A 50 -7.74 -15.00 -30.10
C GLY A 50 -8.01 -14.33 -28.75
N PHE A 51 -7.17 -13.38 -28.35
CA PHE A 51 -7.17 -12.79 -27.00
C PHE A 51 -7.31 -11.26 -26.99
N LYS A 52 -7.74 -10.65 -28.10
CA LYS A 52 -8.02 -9.20 -28.15
C LYS A 52 -9.04 -8.73 -27.09
N TRP A 53 -9.93 -9.61 -26.65
CA TRP A 53 -10.88 -9.34 -25.56
C TRP A 53 -10.20 -9.03 -24.21
N LEU A 54 -8.98 -9.53 -24.00
CA LEU A 54 -8.17 -9.22 -22.83
C LEU A 54 -7.76 -7.75 -22.80
N LEU A 55 -7.50 -7.17 -23.97
CA LEU A 55 -7.19 -5.76 -24.13
C LEU A 55 -8.42 -4.87 -23.84
N HIS A 56 -9.62 -5.32 -24.23
CA HIS A 56 -10.86 -4.64 -23.87
C HIS A 56 -11.04 -4.59 -22.34
N TRP A 57 -10.85 -5.72 -21.65
CA TRP A 57 -10.93 -5.78 -20.19
C TRP A 57 -9.85 -4.92 -19.52
N HIS A 58 -8.63 -4.94 -20.05
CA HIS A 58 -7.53 -4.11 -19.58
C HIS A 58 -7.86 -2.62 -19.64
N LYS A 59 -8.52 -2.18 -20.71
CA LYS A 59 -8.97 -0.80 -20.88
C LYS A 59 -10.23 -0.46 -20.08
N GLY A 60 -10.94 -1.43 -19.50
CA GLY A 60 -12.21 -1.21 -18.83
C GLY A 60 -13.41 -1.20 -19.78
N GLN A 61 -13.26 -1.80 -20.96
CA GLN A 61 -14.36 -2.08 -21.89
C GLN A 61 -14.90 -3.50 -21.63
N PHE A 62 -16.01 -3.58 -20.92
CA PHE A 62 -16.68 -4.84 -20.55
C PHE A 62 -17.88 -5.12 -21.46
N GLY A 63 -17.72 -4.88 -22.77
CA GLY A 63 -18.80 -5.01 -23.76
C GLY A 63 -19.82 -3.88 -23.66
N ALA A 64 -20.91 -4.06 -22.90
CA ALA A 64 -21.97 -3.07 -22.74
C ALA A 64 -21.58 -1.89 -21.82
N LEU A 65 -20.66 -2.13 -20.89
CA LEU A 65 -20.12 -1.11 -20.00
C LEU A 65 -18.79 -0.59 -20.56
N ASN A 66 -18.79 0.65 -21.03
CA ASN A 66 -17.61 1.33 -21.55
C ASN A 66 -17.05 2.28 -20.48
N LEU A 67 -16.05 1.81 -19.73
CA LEU A 67 -15.29 2.66 -18.81
C LEU A 67 -13.94 3.10 -19.40
N GLU A 68 -13.69 2.85 -20.70
CA GLU A 68 -12.39 3.10 -21.35
C GLU A 68 -11.79 4.48 -21.05
N VAL A 69 -12.62 5.51 -20.97
CA VAL A 69 -12.17 6.87 -20.66
C VAL A 69 -11.82 7.03 -19.18
N ILE A 70 -12.60 6.47 -18.26
CA ILE A 70 -12.50 6.72 -16.81
C ILE A 70 -11.54 5.74 -16.13
N TYR A 71 -11.47 4.51 -16.62
CA TYR A 71 -10.74 3.40 -16.03
C TYR A 71 -9.23 3.67 -15.84
N PRO A 72 -8.52 4.25 -16.83
CA PRO A 72 -7.10 4.61 -16.65
C PRO A 72 -6.89 5.65 -15.55
N PHE A 73 -7.79 6.64 -15.43
CA PHE A 73 -7.71 7.65 -14.37
C PHE A 73 -7.99 7.05 -12.99
N LEU A 74 -8.95 6.13 -12.88
CA LEU A 74 -9.22 5.41 -11.63
C LEU A 74 -8.00 4.59 -11.19
N ASN A 75 -7.33 3.91 -12.12
CA ASN A 75 -6.09 3.19 -11.82
C ASN A 75 -4.97 4.13 -11.39
N ALA A 76 -4.74 5.22 -12.13
CA ALA A 76 -3.71 6.19 -11.78
C ALA A 76 -3.95 6.81 -10.40
N MET A 77 -5.17 7.32 -10.16
CA MET A 77 -5.55 7.91 -8.89
C MET A 77 -5.47 6.89 -7.74
N GLY A 78 -5.97 5.68 -7.96
CA GLY A 78 -5.92 4.60 -6.98
C GLY A 78 -4.48 4.23 -6.61
N LEU A 79 -3.62 4.10 -7.61
CA LEU A 79 -2.21 3.84 -7.41
C LEU A 79 -1.55 4.97 -6.59
N PHE A 80 -1.76 6.23 -6.95
CA PHE A 80 -1.17 7.36 -6.22
C PHE A 80 -1.66 7.41 -4.77
N ILE A 81 -2.96 7.26 -4.53
CA ILE A 81 -3.51 7.28 -3.17
C ILE A 81 -2.90 6.16 -2.33
N LEU A 82 -2.87 4.93 -2.84
CA LEU A 82 -2.30 3.80 -2.11
C LEU A 82 -0.79 3.93 -1.91
N LEU A 83 -0.06 4.43 -2.91
CA LEU A 83 1.37 4.67 -2.84
C LEU A 83 1.69 5.71 -1.77
N PHE A 84 1.10 6.90 -1.84
CA PHE A 84 1.41 7.98 -0.89
C PHE A 84 1.00 7.63 0.55
N THR A 85 -0.20 7.07 0.74
CA THR A 85 -0.66 6.67 2.07
C THR A 85 0.16 5.49 2.63
N GLY A 86 0.53 4.53 1.78
CA GLY A 86 1.40 3.41 2.11
C GLY A 86 2.81 3.86 2.51
N LEU A 87 3.45 4.70 1.70
CA LEU A 87 4.77 5.27 1.98
C LEU A 87 4.75 6.10 3.26
N SER A 88 3.73 6.96 3.43
CA SER A 88 3.57 7.74 4.66
C SER A 88 3.54 6.83 5.89
N MET A 89 2.73 5.77 5.88
CA MET A 89 2.71 4.80 6.99
C MET A 89 4.04 4.05 7.17
N TRP A 90 4.73 3.71 6.08
CA TRP A 90 6.01 3.02 6.11
C TRP A 90 7.09 3.86 6.81
N PHE A 91 7.25 5.12 6.40
CA PHE A 91 8.26 6.01 6.98
C PHE A 91 8.01 6.35 8.46
N HIS A 92 6.76 6.27 8.92
CA HIS A 92 6.41 6.49 10.32
C HIS A 92 6.65 5.26 11.22
N ARG A 93 6.93 4.08 10.66
CA ARG A 93 7.39 2.92 11.44
C ARG A 93 8.87 3.08 11.79
N ARG A 94 9.20 3.96 12.73
CA ARG A 94 10.54 3.97 13.33
C ARG A 94 10.74 2.65 14.11
N PRO A 95 11.78 1.86 13.84
CA PRO A 95 12.15 0.77 14.73
C PRO A 95 12.65 1.43 16.02
N THR A 96 11.87 1.36 17.09
CA THR A 96 12.36 1.65 18.43
C THR A 96 13.38 0.57 18.77
N SER A 97 14.63 0.80 18.37
CA SER A 97 15.77 0.03 18.86
C SER A 97 15.85 0.25 20.36
N LYS A 98 15.47 -0.81 21.08
CA LYS A 98 15.41 -0.95 22.52
C LYS A 98 16.76 -0.60 23.14
N LYS A 99 16.93 0.66 23.59
CA LYS A 99 18.00 1.06 24.50
C LYS A 99 17.47 0.97 25.93
N GLU A 100 17.39 -0.25 26.46
CA GLU A 100 16.92 -0.47 27.84
C GLU A 100 17.74 -1.54 28.57
N SER A 101 18.98 -1.78 28.14
CA SER A 101 19.85 -2.82 28.71
C SER A 101 21.07 -2.27 29.47
N THR A 102 21.28 -0.95 29.51
CA THR A 102 22.49 -0.35 30.11
C THR A 102 22.26 0.27 31.49
N GLU A 103 21.04 0.69 31.84
CA GLU A 103 20.75 1.23 33.19
C GLU A 103 20.58 0.15 34.27
N ALA A 104 20.28 -1.10 33.89
CA ALA A 104 20.16 -2.21 34.85
C ALA A 104 21.50 -2.65 35.47
N GLN A 105 22.65 -2.26 34.89
CA GLN A 105 23.97 -2.57 35.46
C GLN A 105 24.52 -1.47 36.39
N ILE A 106 24.01 -0.25 36.32
CA ILE A 106 24.52 0.88 37.14
C ILE A 106 23.87 0.89 38.54
N ASN A 107 22.72 0.25 38.71
CA ASN A 107 21.93 0.30 39.94
C ASN A 107 22.02 -0.98 40.80
N ILE A 108 23.07 -1.80 40.68
CA ILE A 108 23.34 -2.83 41.68
C ILE A 108 23.79 -2.11 42.96
N PRO A 109 22.99 -2.07 44.03
CA PRO A 109 23.47 -1.57 45.31
C PRO A 109 24.57 -2.54 45.77
N LEU A 110 25.72 -2.01 46.16
CA LEU A 110 26.77 -2.73 46.87
C LEU A 110 26.14 -3.53 48.03
N ALA A 111 25.81 -4.80 47.76
CA ALA A 111 25.36 -5.74 48.75
C ALA A 111 26.55 -6.03 49.66
N LYS A 112 26.64 -5.22 50.71
CA LYS A 112 27.22 -5.47 52.03
C LYS A 112 27.86 -6.86 52.13
N VAL A 113 29.16 -6.94 51.86
CA VAL A 113 29.99 -8.11 52.15
C VAL A 113 30.15 -8.19 53.68
N PRO A 114 29.58 -9.21 54.36
CA PRO A 114 29.87 -9.43 55.78
C PRO A 114 31.32 -9.93 55.95
N LYS A 115 31.96 -9.46 57.03
CA LYS A 115 33.34 -9.78 57.43
C LYS A 115 33.54 -11.27 57.72
#